data_AF-A0A2G9TTT8-F1
#
_entry.id   AF-A0A2G9TTT8-F1
#
_cell.length_a   1.000
_cell.length_b   1.000
_cell.length_c   1.000
_cell.angle_alpha   90.00
_cell.angle_beta   90.00
_cell.angle_gamma   90.00
#
_symmetry.space_group_name_H-M   'P 1'
#
loop_
_entity.id
_entity.type
_entity.pdbx_description
1 polymer ?
#
loop_
_entity_poly.entity_id
_entity_poly.type
_entity_poly.pdbx_seq_one_letter_code
_entity_poly.pdbx_strand_id
1 'polypeptide(L)' 'MGESVNSVHFTPDSNCVLASVQDGNVRLMDKSNGKMLASYTGHKNSEYKVDSCVMASIEEVVSGSEDGFVYVWR' A
#
# COMPACT_ATOMS: atom_id res chain seq x y z
N MET A 1 9.42 -15.94 8.17
CA MET A 1 8.04 -15.61 8.57
C MET A 1 7.70 -14.27 7.92
N GLY A 2 6.48 -14.07 7.43
CA GLY A 2 6.10 -12.79 6.80
C GLY A 2 5.65 -11.76 7.84
N GLU A 3 5.81 -10.48 7.51
CA GLU A 3 5.32 -9.36 8.35
C GLU A 3 3.80 -9.20 8.25
N SER A 4 3.20 -8.57 9.27
CA SER A 4 1.75 -8.39 9.34
C SER A 4 1.22 -7.47 8.25
N VAL A 5 0.07 -7.81 7.67
CA VAL A 5 -0.66 -6.96 6.74
C VAL A 5 -1.65 -6.12 7.54
N ASN A 6 -1.48 -4.81 7.49
CA ASN A 6 -2.26 -3.85 8.27
C ASN A 6 -3.57 -3.47 7.60
N SER A 7 -3.55 -3.30 6.28
CA SER A 7 -4.70 -2.83 5.50
C SER A 7 -4.64 -3.40 4.09
N VAL A 8 -5.83 -3.61 3.50
CA VAL A 8 -6.01 -4.06 2.12
C VAL A 8 -7.16 -3.29 1.48
N HIS A 9 -6.92 -2.76 0.28
CA HIS A 9 -7.92 -1.99 -0.49
C HIS A 9 -7.88 -2.41 -1.96
N PHE A 10 -9.03 -2.41 -2.62
CA PHE A 10 -9.06 -2.53 -4.07
C PHE A 10 -8.70 -1.19 -4.73
N THR A 11 -8.09 -1.26 -5.89
CA THR A 11 -8.02 -0.09 -6.77
C THR A 11 -9.42 0.31 -7.25
N PRO A 12 -9.63 1.59 -7.62
CA PRO A 12 -10.93 2.07 -8.11
C PRO A 12 -11.47 1.29 -9.32
N ASP A 13 -10.58 0.82 -10.20
CA ASP A 13 -10.91 -0.02 -11.34
C ASP A 13 -11.12 -1.51 -10.98
N SER A 14 -10.91 -1.88 -9.70
CA SER A 14 -11.03 -3.23 -9.15
C SER A 14 -10.14 -4.30 -9.80
N ASN A 15 -9.10 -3.91 -10.55
CA ASN A 15 -8.16 -4.82 -11.19
C ASN A 15 -6.98 -5.19 -10.28
N CYS A 16 -6.69 -4.37 -9.27
CA CYS A 16 -5.56 -4.56 -8.38
C CYS A 16 -5.97 -4.46 -6.91
N VAL A 17 -5.10 -4.98 -6.04
CA VAL A 17 -5.19 -4.90 -4.60
C VAL A 17 -3.97 -4.17 -4.08
N LEU A 18 -4.20 -3.16 -3.26
CA LEU A 18 -3.18 -2.46 -2.49
C LEU A 18 -3.14 -3.08 -1.09
N ALA A 19 -1.95 -3.49 -0.62
CA ALA A 19 -1.75 -4.04 0.71
C ALA A 19 -0.64 -3.27 1.44
N SER A 20 -0.92 -2.80 2.65
CA SER A 20 0.08 -2.15 3.50
C SER A 20 0.65 -3.15 4.49
N VAL A 21 1.97 -3.26 4.57
CA VAL A 21 2.67 -4.29 5.35
C VAL A 21 3.58 -3.63 6.38
N GLN A 22 3.70 -4.21 7.57
CA GLN A 22 4.57 -3.74 8.66
C GLN A 22 6.09 -3.89 8.38
N ASP A 23 6.46 -4.20 7.14
CA ASP A 23 7.86 -4.19 6.68
C ASP A 23 8.25 -2.84 6.05
N GLY A 24 7.42 -1.81 6.17
CA GLY A 24 7.62 -0.52 5.50
C GLY A 24 7.30 -0.53 4.00
N ASN A 25 6.58 -1.54 3.51
CA ASN A 25 6.15 -1.62 2.10
C ASN A 25 4.63 -1.52 1.96
N VAL A 26 4.22 -0.72 0.98
CA VAL A 26 2.89 -0.84 0.38
C VAL A 26 3.03 -1.58 -0.93
N ARG A 27 2.27 -2.65 -1.13
CA ARG A 27 2.38 -3.53 -2.30
C ARG A 27 1.13 -3.43 -3.15
N LEU A 28 1.30 -3.19 -4.44
CA LEU A 28 0.22 -3.29 -5.42
C LEU A 28 0.32 -4.66 -6.10
N MET A 29 -0.80 -5.38 -6.13
CA MET A 29 -0.87 -6.74 -6.66
C MET A 29 -2.01 -6.85 -7.66
N ASP A 30 -1.78 -7.60 -8.72
CA ASP A 30 -2.81 -7.98 -9.68
C ASP A 30 -3.82 -8.91 -8.99
N LYS A 31 -5.11 -8.57 -9.08
CA LYS A 31 -6.17 -9.34 -8.42
C LYS A 31 -6.36 -10.73 -9.03
N SER A 32 -6.12 -10.89 -10.33
CA SER A 32 -6.41 -12.11 -11.09
C SER A 32 -5.39 -13.21 -10.87
N ASN A 33 -4.10 -12.84 -10.80
CA ASN A 33 -2.99 -13.78 -10.74
C ASN A 33 -2.14 -13.65 -9.46
N GLY A 34 -2.42 -12.64 -8.62
CA GLY A 34 -1.71 -12.41 -7.36
C GLY A 34 -0.28 -11.90 -7.52
N LYS A 35 0.14 -11.56 -8.74
CA LYS A 35 1.49 -11.06 -9.00
C LYS A 35 1.64 -9.65 -8.44
N MET A 36 2.77 -9.40 -7.79
CA MET A 36 3.15 -8.06 -7.38
C MET A 36 3.47 -7.20 -8.61
N LEU A 37 2.75 -6.10 -8.75
CA LEU A 37 2.90 -5.12 -9.83
C LEU A 37 3.86 -3.99 -9.43
N ALA A 38 3.76 -3.53 -8.18
CA ALA A 38 4.61 -2.47 -7.64
C ALA A 38 4.83 -2.64 -6.12
N SER A 39 5.91 -2.06 -5.62
CA SER A 39 6.20 -1.94 -4.19
C SER A 39 6.66 -0.51 -3.88
N TYR A 40 5.98 0.14 -2.96
CA TYR A 40 6.23 1.50 -2.54
C TYR A 40 6.93 1.50 -1.19
N THR A 41 8.08 2.17 -1.14
CA THR A 41 9.00 2.18 0.01
C THR A 41 9.34 3.61 0.43
N GLY A 42 9.91 3.74 1.62
CA GLY A 42 10.36 5.01 2.20
C GLY A 42 9.52 5.45 3.40
N HIS A 43 8.23 5.13 3.42
CA HIS A 43 7.39 5.32 4.60
C HIS A 43 7.77 4.35 5.73
N LYS A 44 7.55 4.78 6.97
CA LYS A 44 7.74 3.95 8.17
C LYS A 44 6.41 3.30 8.55
N ASN A 45 6.42 1.98 8.67
CA ASN A 45 5.29 1.18 9.12
C ASN A 45 5.88 -0.08 9.76
N SER A 46 5.83 -0.16 11.09
CA SER A 46 6.51 -1.19 11.88
C SER A 46 5.72 -1.62 13.11
N GLU A 47 5.15 -0.69 13.88
CA GLU A 47 4.45 -0.98 15.13
C GLU A 47 2.94 -0.75 15.04
N TYR A 48 2.53 0.26 14.27
CA TYR A 48 1.14 0.70 14.20
C TYR A 48 0.46 0.21 12.93
N LYS A 49 -0.88 0.19 12.98
CA LYS A 49 -1.68 -0.01 11.79
C LYS A 49 -1.62 1.25 10.93
N VAL A 50 -1.06 1.12 9.74
CA VAL A 50 -1.09 2.15 8.70
C VAL A 50 -2.13 1.80 7.64
N ASP A 51 -2.94 2.80 7.26
CA ASP A 51 -3.88 2.69 6.15
C ASP A 51 -3.30 3.35 4.89
N SER A 52 -3.58 2.75 3.73
CA SER A 52 -3.14 3.26 2.43
C SER A 52 -4.28 3.15 1.42
N CYS A 53 -4.32 4.06 0.46
CA CYS A 53 -5.36 4.06 -0.58
C CYS A 53 -4.81 4.45 -1.95
N VAL A 54 -5.61 4.21 -2.99
CA VAL A 54 -5.33 4.63 -4.36
C VAL A 54 -6.33 5.69 -4.78
N MET A 55 -5.84 6.83 -5.25
CA MET A 55 -6.70 7.91 -5.73
C MET A 55 -7.15 7.67 -7.16
N ALA A 56 -8.48 7.59 -7.36
CA ALA A 56 -9.11 7.32 -8.66
C ALA A 56 -8.85 8.39 -9.72
N SER A 57 -8.54 9.62 -9.32
CA SER A 57 -8.40 10.74 -10.24
C SER A 57 -7.01 10.89 -10.86
N ILE A 58 -5.98 10.31 -10.23
CA ILE A 58 -4.57 10.66 -10.51
C ILE A 58 -3.61 9.45 -10.49
N GLU A 59 -4.13 8.21 -10.36
CA GLU A 59 -3.33 6.98 -10.29
C GLU A 59 -2.26 6.99 -9.17
N GLU A 60 -2.44 7.83 -8.15
CA GLU A 60 -1.51 7.95 -7.04
C GLU A 60 -1.83 6.98 -5.92
N VAL A 61 -0.77 6.48 -5.28
CA VAL A 61 -0.87 5.74 -4.02
C VAL A 61 -0.55 6.68 -2.88
N VAL A 62 -1.39 6.69 -1.85
CA VAL A 62 -1.20 7.50 -0.64
C VAL A 62 -1.10 6.58 0.57
N SER A 63 -0.14 6.84 1.44
CA SER A 63 0.02 6.09 2.70
C SER A 63 0.39 7.02 3.84
N GLY A 64 -0.19 6.76 5.02
CA GLY A 64 0.29 7.34 6.26
C GLY A 64 1.64 6.74 6.67
N SER A 65 2.36 7.39 7.58
CA SER A 65 3.63 6.90 8.06
C SER A 65 3.81 7.18 9.54
N GLU A 66 4.48 6.26 10.24
CA GLU A 66 4.77 6.37 11.67
C GLU A 66 5.81 7.46 11.99
N ASP A 67 6.50 7.98 10.98
CA ASP A 67 7.40 9.14 11.10
C ASP A 67 6.65 10.48 11.14
N GLY A 68 5.31 10.46 11.08
CA GLY A 68 4.46 11.65 11.13
C GLY A 68 4.22 12.32 9.77
N PHE A 69 4.69 11.70 8.67
CA PHE A 69 4.47 12.21 7.32
C PHE A 69 3.41 11.41 6.55
N VAL A 70 2.96 11.98 5.43
CA VAL A 70 2.14 11.31 4.43
C VAL A 70 2.98 11.16 3.17
N TYR A 71 3.04 9.94 2.64
CA TYR A 71 3.78 9.61 1.43
C TYR A 71 2.82 9.44 0.27
N VAL A 72 3.23 9.96 -0.89
CA VAL A 72 2.47 9.89 -2.15
C VAL A 72 3.41 9.42 -3.24
N TRP A 73 3.00 8.37 -3.97
CA TRP A 73 3.75 7.81 -5.10
C TRP A 73 2.94 7.91 -6.39
N ARG A 74 3.67 8.01 -7.51
CA ARG A 74 3.19 8.04 -8.91
C ARG A 74 3.94 7.00 -9.72
#